data_AF-A0A8H7NHH4-F1
#
_entry.id   AF-A0A8H7NHH4-F1
#
_cell.length_a   1.000
_cell.length_b   1.000
_cell.length_c   1.000
_cell.angle_alpha   90.00
_cell.angle_beta   90.00
_cell.angle_gamma   90.00
#
_symmetry.space_group_name_H-M   'P 1'
#
loop_
_entity.id
_entity.type
_entity.pdbx_description
1 polymer ?
#
loop_
_entity_poly.entity_id
_entity_poly.type
_entity_poly.pdbx_seq_one_letter_code
_entity_poly.pdbx_strand_id
1 'polypeptide(L)'
;MDTYRSQLSNLHKHCTIRLYEALKNCGLAVAAPKGAFYLYPSFYPYSKQLKSLGIYTSRQLSRWLIEECGVAALPGSVFGEDDEGVRGGRYRLRMATSYLYFKDQERYTRGYELLSHALDGGANATIKLPLLEKAIVAIENAVAKLKNV
;
A
#
# COMPACT_ATOMS: atom_id res chain seq x y z
N MET A 1 23.33 -17.45 4.66
CA MET A 1 21.88 -17.17 4.77
C MET A 1 21.14 -18.17 3.89
N ASP A 2 20.04 -18.70 4.39
CA ASP A 2 19.15 -19.64 3.69
C ASP A 2 18.55 -19.00 2.42
N THR A 3 18.81 -19.59 1.25
CA THR A 3 18.39 -19.09 -0.08
C THR A 3 16.90 -18.72 -0.12
N TYR A 4 16.06 -19.53 0.53
CA TYR A 4 14.63 -19.30 0.63
C TYR A 4 14.29 -18.00 1.38
N ARG A 5 14.99 -17.74 2.50
CA ARG A 5 14.81 -16.51 3.29
C ARG A 5 15.22 -15.27 2.49
N SER A 6 16.30 -15.35 1.71
CA SER A 6 16.74 -14.26 0.85
C SER A 6 15.73 -13.96 -0.26
N GLN A 7 15.20 -14.99 -0.93
CA GLN A 7 14.15 -14.85 -1.95
C GLN A 7 12.91 -14.14 -1.41
N LEU A 8 12.40 -14.62 -0.27
CA LEU A 8 11.23 -14.02 0.37
C LEU A 8 11.48 -12.56 0.72
N SER A 9 12.61 -12.28 1.39
CA SER A 9 12.95 -10.92 1.82
C SER A 9 13.03 -9.95 0.64
N ASN A 10 13.62 -10.38 -0.47
CA ASN A 10 13.70 -9.58 -1.70
C ASN A 10 12.33 -9.34 -2.34
N LEU A 11 11.48 -10.37 -2.43
CA LEU A 11 10.13 -10.24 -2.97
C LEU A 11 9.29 -9.23 -2.15
N HIS A 12 9.30 -9.38 -0.83
CA HIS A 12 8.59 -8.48 0.08
C HIS A 12 9.12 -7.04 -0.02
N LYS A 13 10.44 -6.88 -0.07
CA LYS A 13 11.09 -5.58 -0.26
C LYS A 13 10.71 -4.95 -1.59
N HIS A 14 10.76 -5.70 -2.70
CA HIS A 14 10.40 -5.21 -4.02
C HIS A 14 8.97 -4.67 -4.04
N CYS A 15 8.00 -5.46 -3.60
CA CYS A 15 6.60 -5.04 -3.58
C CYS A 15 6.37 -3.82 -2.69
N THR A 16 6.98 -3.79 -1.50
CA THR A 16 6.80 -2.68 -0.56
C THR A 16 7.43 -1.39 -1.08
N ILE A 17 8.61 -1.45 -1.69
CA ILE A 17 9.26 -0.28 -2.31
C ILE A 17 8.41 0.25 -3.47
N ARG A 18 7.93 -0.64 -4.35
CA ARG A 18 7.10 -0.25 -5.50
C ARG A 18 5.79 0.40 -5.09
N LEU A 19 5.09 -0.12 -4.08
CA LEU A 19 3.89 0.53 -3.55
C LEU A 19 4.22 1.87 -2.87
N TYR A 20 5.33 1.94 -2.13
CA TYR A 20 5.79 3.19 -1.52
C TYR A 20 6.05 4.27 -2.57
N GLU A 21 6.73 3.94 -3.66
CA GLU A 21 7.00 4.86 -4.77
C GLU A 21 5.69 5.36 -5.39
N ALA A 22 4.73 4.46 -5.65
CA ALA A 22 3.42 4.83 -6.17
C ALA A 22 2.66 5.78 -5.23
N LEU A 23 2.60 5.47 -3.92
CA LEU A 23 1.98 6.32 -2.91
C LEU A 23 2.63 7.70 -2.84
N LYS A 24 3.97 7.75 -2.88
CA LYS A 24 4.74 8.99 -2.87
C LYS A 24 4.48 9.82 -4.13
N ASN A 25 4.43 9.18 -5.32
CA ASN A 25 4.13 9.84 -6.60
C ASN A 25 2.69 10.37 -6.65
N CYS A 26 1.77 9.71 -5.94
CA CYS A 26 0.42 10.23 -5.71
C CYS A 26 0.39 11.46 -4.77
N GLY A 27 1.52 11.94 -4.26
CA GLY A 27 1.59 13.09 -3.36
C GLY A 27 1.12 12.80 -1.93
N LEU A 28 1.03 11.52 -1.54
CA LEU A 28 0.68 11.14 -0.17
C LEU A 28 1.90 11.29 0.76
N ALA A 29 1.62 11.62 2.02
CA ALA A 29 2.65 11.65 3.03
C ALA A 29 2.93 10.21 3.50
N VAL A 30 4.08 9.65 3.11
CA VAL A 30 4.46 8.27 3.45
C VAL A 30 5.94 8.20 3.82
N ALA A 31 6.24 7.52 4.93
CA ALA A 31 7.62 7.30 5.35
C ALA A 31 8.29 6.20 4.50
N ALA A 32 9.58 6.37 4.21
CA ALA A 32 10.36 5.36 3.49
C ALA A 32 10.35 4.02 4.28
N PRO A 33 9.98 2.90 3.64
CA PRO A 33 9.89 1.62 4.33
C PRO A 33 11.27 1.13 4.76
N LYS A 34 11.42 0.86 6.06
CA LYS A 34 12.57 0.11 6.61
C LYS A 34 12.27 -1.39 6.80
N GLY A 35 10.99 -1.75 6.84
CA GLY A 35 10.48 -3.13 6.91
C GLY A 35 9.71 -3.52 5.65
N ALA A 36 9.38 -4.81 5.51
CA ALA A 36 9.00 -5.38 4.22
C ALA A 36 7.49 -5.68 4.03
N PHE A 37 6.60 -5.34 4.98
CA PHE A 37 5.22 -5.86 4.97
C PHE A 37 4.10 -4.82 5.11
N TYR A 38 4.42 -3.60 5.56
CA TYR A 38 3.41 -2.57 5.81
C TYR A 38 3.90 -1.20 5.39
N LEU A 39 2.97 -0.39 4.88
CA LEU A 39 3.13 1.04 4.66
C LEU A 39 2.09 1.81 5.45
N TYR A 40 2.46 3.03 5.84
CA TYR A 40 1.63 3.90 6.65
C TYR A 40 1.40 5.25 5.95
N PRO A 41 0.75 5.28 4.77
CA PRO A 41 0.47 6.53 4.08
C PRO A 41 -0.58 7.35 4.85
N SER A 42 -0.40 8.66 4.82
CA SER A 42 -1.38 9.65 5.26
C SER A 42 -1.87 10.47 4.08
N PHE A 43 -3.20 10.55 3.96
CA PHE A 43 -3.89 11.40 2.98
C PHE A 43 -4.02 12.85 3.46
N TYR A 44 -3.30 13.24 4.52
CA TYR A 44 -3.28 14.61 5.04
C TYR A 44 -3.04 15.71 3.98
N PRO A 45 -2.19 15.52 2.94
CA PRO A 45 -2.06 16.49 1.85
C PRO A 45 -3.37 16.82 1.13
N TYR A 46 -4.34 15.90 1.14
CA TYR A 46 -5.68 16.05 0.55
C TYR A 46 -6.76 16.39 1.58
N SER A 47 -6.37 16.93 2.75
CA SER A 47 -7.31 17.20 3.86
C SER A 47 -8.45 18.15 3.49
N LYS A 48 -8.26 19.10 2.57
CA LYS A 48 -9.35 20.00 2.13
C LYS A 48 -10.43 19.23 1.36
N GLN A 49 -10.02 18.40 0.42
CA GLN A 49 -10.90 17.59 -0.43
C GLN A 49 -11.58 16.47 0.37
N LEU A 50 -10.86 15.87 1.33
CA LEU A 50 -11.47 14.93 2.26
C LEU A 50 -12.57 15.59 3.09
N LYS A 51 -12.35 16.82 3.58
CA LYS A 51 -13.36 17.55 4.35
C LYS A 51 -14.58 17.93 3.50
N SER A 52 -14.43 18.29 2.22
CA SER A 52 -15.58 18.57 1.34
C SER A 52 -16.40 17.31 1.05
N LEU A 53 -15.78 16.13 1.09
CA LEU A 53 -16.47 14.84 1.07
C LEU A 53 -17.06 14.40 2.43
N GLY A 54 -16.94 15.22 3.48
CA GLY A 54 -17.41 14.86 4.83
C GLY A 54 -16.51 13.83 5.55
N ILE A 55 -15.26 13.66 5.10
CA ILE A 55 -14.28 12.73 5.67
C ILE A 55 -13.34 13.47 6.62
N TYR A 56 -13.49 13.18 7.91
CA TYR A 56 -12.75 13.82 9.00
C TYR A 56 -11.85 12.87 9.78
N THR A 57 -12.07 11.56 9.65
CA THR A 57 -11.40 10.53 10.45
C THR A 57 -10.76 9.45 9.59
N SER A 58 -9.81 8.73 10.18
CA SER A 58 -9.12 7.63 9.51
C SER A 58 -10.09 6.51 9.15
N ARG A 59 -11.10 6.29 9.99
CA ARG A 59 -12.18 5.31 9.80
C ARG A 59 -13.09 5.68 8.63
N GLN A 60 -13.49 6.95 8.52
CA GLN A 60 -14.27 7.43 7.37
C GLN A 60 -13.47 7.32 6.07
N LEU A 61 -12.17 7.65 6.10
CA LEU A 61 -11.30 7.50 4.94
C LEU A 61 -11.16 6.03 4.51
N SER A 62 -10.91 5.13 5.46
CA SER A 62 -10.85 3.68 5.21
C SER A 62 -12.13 3.16 4.57
N ARG A 63 -13.29 3.59 5.10
CA ARG A 63 -14.62 3.24 4.57
C ARG A 63 -14.83 3.77 3.16
N TRP A 64 -14.52 5.04 2.92
CA TRP A 64 -14.63 5.65 1.60
C TRP A 64 -13.74 4.93 0.58
N LEU A 65 -12.50 4.60 0.92
CA LEU A 65 -11.58 3.89 0.02
C LEU A 65 -12.11 2.52 -0.41
N ILE A 66 -12.70 1.74 0.50
CA ILE A 66 -13.25 0.43 0.14
C ILE A 66 -14.55 0.54 -0.65
N GLU A 67 -15.48 1.41 -0.22
CA GLU A 67 -16.80 1.57 -0.86
C GLU A 67 -16.68 2.22 -2.25
N GLU A 68 -15.86 3.26 -2.38
CA GLU A 68 -15.81 4.11 -3.58
C GLU A 68 -14.64 3.81 -4.52
N CYS A 69 -13.58 3.14 -4.02
CA CYS A 69 -12.35 2.90 -4.78
C CYS A 69 -11.92 1.43 -4.80
N GLY A 70 -12.59 0.55 -4.05
CA GLY A 70 -12.21 -0.86 -3.94
C GLY A 70 -10.87 -1.10 -3.24
N VAL A 71 -10.38 -0.14 -2.45
CA VAL A 71 -9.10 -0.23 -1.74
C VAL A 71 -9.34 -0.52 -0.26
N ALA A 72 -9.01 -1.73 0.18
CA ALA A 72 -9.05 -2.10 1.59
C ALA A 72 -7.78 -1.64 2.31
N ALA A 73 -7.93 -0.79 3.33
CA ALA A 73 -6.85 -0.38 4.21
C ALA A 73 -7.36 -0.17 5.64
N LEU A 74 -6.54 -0.47 6.63
CA LEU A 74 -6.95 -0.34 8.04
C LEU A 74 -6.76 1.11 8.51
N PRO A 75 -7.73 1.70 9.22
CA PRO A 75 -7.60 3.07 9.73
C PRO A 75 -6.52 3.17 10.82
N GLY A 76 -5.80 4.29 10.90
CA GLY A 76 -4.81 4.53 11.95
C GLY A 76 -5.39 4.44 13.36
N SER A 77 -6.66 4.83 13.54
CA SER A 77 -7.37 4.79 14.83
C SER A 77 -7.44 3.41 15.48
N VAL A 78 -7.44 2.31 14.72
CA VAL A 78 -7.40 0.95 15.32
C VAL A 78 -6.01 0.55 15.82
N PHE A 79 -5.00 1.38 15.57
CA PHE A 79 -3.63 1.24 16.07
C PHE A 79 -3.25 2.31 17.09
N GLY A 80 -4.24 3.04 17.63
CA GLY A 80 -4.01 4.09 18.62
C GLY A 80 -3.59 5.44 18.06
N GLU A 81 -3.68 5.66 16.75
CA GLU A 81 -3.56 7.02 16.19
C GLU A 81 -4.88 7.76 16.38
N ASP A 82 -4.95 8.58 17.42
CA ASP A 82 -6.11 9.44 17.67
C ASP A 82 -6.34 10.40 16.49
N ASP A 83 -7.61 10.59 16.12
CA ASP A 83 -7.99 11.54 15.08
C ASP A 83 -7.67 12.98 15.54
N GLU A 84 -7.68 13.27 16.84
CA GLU A 84 -7.23 14.56 17.40
C GLU A 84 -5.74 14.59 17.79
N GLY A 85 -4.99 13.52 17.48
CA GLY A 85 -3.57 13.40 17.78
C GLY A 85 -2.64 14.14 16.82
N VAL A 86 -1.48 13.54 16.54
CA VAL A 86 -0.42 14.15 15.71
C VAL A 86 -0.96 14.56 14.33
N ARG A 87 -0.51 15.72 13.83
CA ARG A 87 -0.86 16.25 12.51
C ARG A 87 -0.70 15.18 11.42
N GLY A 88 -1.82 14.80 10.80
CA GLY A 88 -1.89 13.78 9.74
C GLY A 88 -2.26 12.36 10.20
N GLY A 89 -2.33 12.09 11.52
CA GLY A 89 -2.80 10.81 12.07
C GLY A 89 -4.24 10.48 11.70
N ARG A 90 -5.14 11.48 11.72
CA ARG A 90 -6.55 11.33 11.32
C ARG A 90 -6.80 10.92 9.87
N TYR A 91 -5.77 10.94 9.03
CA TYR A 91 -5.87 10.48 7.64
C TYR A 91 -4.85 9.39 7.33
N ARG A 92 -4.28 8.76 8.36
CA ARG A 92 -3.33 7.67 8.20
C ARG A 92 -4.03 6.34 8.10
N LEU A 93 -3.47 5.50 7.25
CA LEU A 93 -3.91 4.14 7.02
C LEU A 93 -2.72 3.19 7.19
N ARG A 94 -3.00 1.94 7.55
CA ARG A 94 -2.05 0.84 7.46
C ARG A 94 -2.42 -0.03 6.26
N MET A 95 -1.50 -0.14 5.32
CA MET A 95 -1.64 -0.97 4.12
C MET A 95 -0.70 -2.16 4.20
N ALA A 96 -1.24 -3.37 4.07
CA ALA A 96 -0.46 -4.60 4.06
C ALA A 96 -0.04 -4.95 2.63
N THR A 97 1.25 -5.13 2.38
CA THR A 97 1.77 -5.48 1.05
C THR A 97 1.83 -6.99 0.83
N SER A 98 1.74 -7.79 1.90
CA SER A 98 1.88 -9.25 1.87
C SER A 98 0.78 -9.99 1.11
N TYR A 99 -0.36 -9.33 0.86
CA TYR A 99 -1.49 -9.90 0.12
C TYR A 99 -1.46 -9.55 -1.38
N LEU A 100 -0.42 -8.85 -1.86
CA LEU A 100 -0.34 -8.35 -3.23
C LEU A 100 0.48 -9.25 -4.18
N TYR A 101 0.83 -10.46 -3.76
CA TYR A 101 1.65 -11.39 -4.56
C TYR A 101 0.83 -12.37 -5.37
N PHE A 102 -0.16 -12.99 -4.73
CA PHE A 102 -0.88 -14.14 -5.24
C PHE A 102 -2.37 -13.92 -5.11
N LYS A 103 -3.12 -14.30 -6.14
CA LYS A 103 -4.56 -14.40 -6.05
C LYS A 103 -4.93 -15.78 -5.51
N ASP A 104 -5.84 -15.85 -4.53
CA ASP A 104 -6.37 -17.11 -4.00
C ASP A 104 -5.26 -18.11 -3.61
N GLN A 105 -5.29 -19.31 -4.20
CA GLN A 105 -4.36 -20.42 -3.93
C GLN A 105 -3.13 -20.43 -4.87
N GLU A 106 -2.92 -19.41 -5.70
CA GLU A 106 -1.78 -19.34 -6.66
C GLU A 106 -0.41 -19.48 -5.98
N ARG A 107 -0.32 -19.16 -4.69
CA ARG A 107 0.91 -19.36 -3.90
C ARG A 107 1.43 -20.80 -3.96
N TYR A 108 0.53 -21.79 -3.98
CA TYR A 108 0.93 -23.20 -3.95
C TYR A 108 1.38 -23.73 -5.31
N THR A 109 0.96 -23.09 -6.40
CA THR A 109 1.32 -23.50 -7.76
C THR A 109 2.47 -22.69 -8.34
N ARG A 110 2.54 -21.38 -8.04
CA ARG A 110 3.50 -20.44 -8.65
C ARG A 110 4.46 -19.80 -7.64
N GLY A 111 4.37 -20.20 -6.37
CA GLY A 111 5.17 -19.61 -5.29
C GLY A 111 6.67 -19.72 -5.51
N TYR A 112 7.16 -20.92 -5.80
CA TYR A 112 8.59 -21.16 -6.02
C TYR A 112 9.12 -20.51 -7.30
N GLU A 113 8.33 -20.48 -8.37
CA GLU A 113 8.66 -19.76 -9.61
C GLU A 113 8.86 -18.27 -9.31
N LEU A 114 7.90 -17.62 -8.65
CA LEU A 114 8.00 -16.21 -8.27
C LEU A 114 9.23 -15.94 -7.39
N LEU A 115 9.52 -16.85 -6.44
CA LEU A 115 10.68 -16.73 -5.55
C LEU A 115 12.01 -16.89 -6.30
N SER A 116 12.10 -17.75 -7.32
CA SER A 116 13.33 -17.89 -8.11
C SER A 116 13.72 -16.57 -8.79
N HIS A 117 12.76 -15.82 -9.31
CA HIS A 117 12.97 -14.49 -9.90
C HIS A 117 13.37 -13.40 -8.89
N ALA A 118 13.23 -13.66 -7.57
CA ALA A 118 13.56 -12.69 -6.53
C ALA A 118 15.06 -12.69 -6.13
N LEU A 119 15.86 -13.66 -6.61
CA LEU A 119 17.33 -13.67 -6.40
C LEU A 119 18.10 -13.03 -7.55
N ASP A 120 17.56 -13.05 -8.77
CA ASP A 120 18.20 -12.52 -9.98
C ASP A 120 18.23 -10.97 -10.02
N GLY A 121 18.17 -10.34 -8.86
CA GLY A 121 18.09 -8.90 -8.60
C GLY A 121 19.32 -8.09 -8.99
N GLY A 122 19.89 -8.34 -10.17
CA GLY A 122 20.29 -7.24 -11.03
C GLY A 122 19.03 -6.50 -11.51
N ALA A 123 19.17 -5.22 -11.86
CA ALA A 123 18.09 -4.29 -12.18
C ALA A 123 17.10 -4.69 -13.31
N ASN A 124 17.19 -5.91 -13.86
CA ASN A 124 16.45 -6.39 -15.03
C ASN A 124 15.60 -7.67 -14.81
N ALA A 125 15.57 -8.27 -13.62
CA ALA A 125 14.63 -9.36 -13.35
C ALA A 125 13.22 -8.80 -13.11
N THR A 126 12.36 -8.88 -14.13
CA THR A 126 10.98 -8.37 -14.07
C THR A 126 10.11 -9.28 -13.21
N ILE A 127 10.05 -9.02 -11.91
CA ILE A 127 9.06 -9.65 -11.00
C ILE A 127 7.67 -9.13 -11.39
N LYS A 128 6.84 -9.99 -11.97
CA LYS A 128 5.46 -9.64 -12.33
C LYS A 128 4.55 -9.80 -11.12
N LEU A 129 3.99 -8.69 -10.63
CA LEU A 129 3.04 -8.67 -9.51
C LEU A 129 1.70 -8.02 -9.93
N PRO A 130 0.81 -8.75 -10.64
CA PRO A 130 -0.43 -8.17 -11.18
C PRO A 130 -1.36 -7.57 -10.13
N LEU A 131 -1.41 -8.14 -8.91
CA LEU A 131 -2.23 -7.60 -7.83
C LEU A 131 -1.66 -6.30 -7.27
N LEU A 132 -0.33 -6.17 -7.19
CA LEU A 132 0.32 -4.92 -6.83
C LEU A 132 -0.02 -3.82 -7.85
N GLU A 133 0.13 -4.10 -9.15
CA GLU A 133 -0.18 -3.12 -10.20
C GLU A 133 -1.66 -2.70 -10.17
N LYS A 134 -2.58 -3.65 -9.94
CA LYS A 134 -4.01 -3.32 -9.72
C LYS A 134 -4.24 -2.44 -8.49
N ALA A 135 -3.55 -2.71 -7.39
CA ALA A 135 -3.64 -1.90 -6.18
C ALA A 135 -3.09 -0.47 -6.40
N ILE A 136 -2.00 -0.34 -7.13
CA ILE A 136 -1.42 0.96 -7.52
C ILE A 136 -2.42 1.77 -8.34
N VAL A 137 -2.99 1.18 -9.40
CA VAL A 137 -4.00 1.84 -10.23
C VAL A 137 -5.23 2.25 -9.42
N ALA A 138 -5.69 1.40 -8.50
CA ALA A 138 -6.83 1.73 -7.63
C ALA A 138 -6.54 2.94 -6.71
N ILE A 139 -5.32 3.04 -6.17
CA ILE A 139 -4.87 4.18 -5.36
C ILE A 139 -4.74 5.45 -6.22
N GLU A 140 -4.16 5.35 -7.40
CA GLU A 140 -4.02 6.47 -8.34
C GLU A 140 -5.40 7.02 -8.71
N ASN A 141 -6.36 6.15 -8.99
CA ASN A 141 -7.75 6.51 -9.26
C ASN A 141 -8.44 7.15 -8.04
N ALA A 142 -8.21 6.64 -6.83
CA ALA A 142 -8.74 7.24 -5.61
C ALA A 142 -8.22 8.67 -5.41
N VAL A 143 -6.93 8.88 -5.62
CA VAL A 143 -6.31 10.21 -5.53
C VAL A 143 -6.77 11.13 -6.65
N ALA A 144 -6.95 10.63 -7.87
CA ALA A 144 -7.54 11.39 -8.96
C ALA A 144 -8.97 11.83 -8.64
N LYS A 145 -9.79 10.93 -8.06
CA LYS A 145 -11.14 11.27 -7.57
C LYS A 145 -11.09 12.37 -6.53
N LEU A 146 -10.18 12.31 -5.55
CA LEU A 146 -9.99 13.38 -4.56
C LEU A 146 -9.58 14.72 -5.18
N LYS A 147 -8.73 14.72 -6.21
CA LYS A 147 -8.30 15.96 -6.89
C LYS A 147 -9.43 16.67 -7.64
N ASN A 148 -10.50 15.96 -7.97
CA ASN A 148 -11.64 16.47 -8.73
C ASN A 148 -12.82 16.90 -7.84
N VAL A 149 -12.66 16.89 -6.51
CA VAL A 149 -13.63 17.42 -5.53
C VAL A 149 -13.25 18.84 -5.14
#